data_AF-A0A958A904-F1
#
_entry.id   AF-A0A958A904-F1
#
_cell.length_a   1.000
_cell.length_b   1.000
_cell.length_c   1.000
_cell.angle_alpha   90.00
_cell.angle_beta   90.00
_cell.angle_gamma   90.00
#
_symmetry.space_group_name_H-M   'P 1'
#
loop_
_entity.id
_entity.type
_entity.pdbx_description
1 polymer ?
#
loop_
_entity_poly.entity_id
_entity_poly.type
_entity_poly.pdbx_seq_one_letter_code
_entity_poly.pdbx_strand_id
1 'polypeptide(L)'
;MENKEKIKTGIDLIAAERQRQIEKEGYTLEHDDYWTDEQLAEAAVFYAIPEKFGELLAFWPWFDRYNKKRKHNRLRQLAIAGALIAAEIDRLTRIEGQPDEDSV
;
A
#
# COMPACT_ATOMS: atom_id res chain seq x y z
N MET A 1 2.48 33.94 16.18
CA MET A 1 1.51 32.85 15.93
C MET A 1 2.32 31.67 15.45
N GLU A 2 2.52 30.67 16.30
CA GLU A 2 3.37 29.51 15.99
C GLU A 2 2.81 28.71 14.82
N ASN A 3 3.63 28.54 13.79
CA ASN A 3 3.39 27.62 12.70
C ASN A 3 3.62 26.20 13.25
N LYS A 4 2.65 25.64 13.97
CA LYS A 4 2.69 24.22 14.36
C LYS A 4 2.61 23.43 13.06
N GLU A 5 3.73 22.85 12.64
CA GLU A 5 3.76 21.85 11.57
C GLU A 5 2.62 20.86 11.85
N LYS A 6 1.65 20.83 10.95
CA LYS A 6 0.49 19.96 11.08
C LYS A 6 1.00 18.52 11.02
N ILE A 7 0.96 17.83 12.16
CA ILE A 7 1.36 16.43 12.26
C ILE A 7 0.55 15.64 11.23
N LYS A 8 1.24 14.97 10.30
CA LYS A 8 0.59 14.14 9.29
C LYS A 8 -0.13 12.98 9.98
N THR A 9 -1.40 12.82 9.67
CA THR A 9 -2.22 11.69 10.11
C THR A 9 -1.81 10.42 9.37
N GLY A 10 -2.31 9.26 9.81
CA GLY A 10 -2.08 8.00 9.10
C GLY A 10 -2.57 8.04 7.65
N ILE A 11 -3.73 8.67 7.42
CA ILE A 11 -4.32 8.85 6.08
C ILE A 11 -3.39 9.71 5.22
N ASP A 12 -2.87 10.82 5.76
CA ASP A 12 -1.93 11.69 5.03
C ASP A 12 -0.65 10.94 4.62
N LEU A 13 -0.17 10.01 5.46
CA LEU A 13 1.01 9.20 5.17
C LEU A 13 0.74 8.18 4.06
N ILE A 14 -0.42 7.52 4.08
CA ILE A 14 -0.84 6.56 3.05
C ILE A 14 -1.01 7.27 1.71
N ALA A 15 -1.70 8.41 1.68
CA ALA A 15 -1.90 9.19 0.46
C ALA A 15 -0.56 9.67 -0.13
N ALA A 16 0.34 10.20 0.70
CA ALA A 16 1.67 10.62 0.25
C ALA A 16 2.53 9.45 -0.25
N GLU A 17 2.41 8.27 0.37
CA GLU A 17 3.09 7.06 -0.07
C GLU A 17 2.56 6.59 -1.43
N ARG A 18 1.25 6.55 -1.61
CA ARG A 18 0.61 6.18 -2.89
C ARG A 18 1.06 7.11 -4.02
N GLN A 19 1.05 8.42 -3.77
CA GLN A 19 1.54 9.40 -4.74
C GLN A 19 3.01 9.13 -5.12
N ARG A 20 3.88 8.85 -4.16
CA ARG A 20 5.29 8.54 -4.46
C ARG A 20 5.44 7.21 -5.21
N GLN A 21 4.63 6.17 -4.93
CA GLN A 21 4.69 4.92 -5.71
C GLN A 21 4.41 5.20 -7.19
N ILE A 22 3.40 6.01 -7.50
CA ILE A 22 3.08 6.44 -8.86
C ILE A 22 4.25 7.26 -9.47
N GLU A 23 4.70 8.31 -8.78
CA GLU A 23 5.66 9.26 -9.33
C GLU A 23 7.11 8.75 -9.42
N LYS A 24 7.53 7.90 -8.48
CA LYS A 24 8.94 7.49 -8.33
C LYS A 24 9.18 6.05 -8.71
N GLU A 25 8.23 5.17 -8.48
CA GLU A 25 8.37 3.74 -8.80
C GLU A 25 7.61 3.36 -10.08
N GLY A 26 6.75 4.26 -10.61
CA GLY A 26 5.98 4.03 -11.84
C GLY A 26 4.80 3.08 -11.64
N TYR A 27 4.31 2.93 -10.40
CA TYR A 27 3.19 2.05 -10.08
C TYR A 27 1.87 2.76 -10.40
N THR A 28 1.64 3.01 -11.69
CA THR A 28 0.44 3.65 -12.22
C THR A 28 -0.79 2.74 -12.07
N LEU A 29 -1.98 3.27 -12.36
CA LEU A 29 -3.21 2.48 -12.32
C LEU A 29 -3.15 1.29 -13.29
N GLU A 30 -2.59 1.51 -14.48
CA GLU A 30 -2.39 0.47 -15.49
C GLU A 30 -1.34 -0.56 -15.05
N HIS A 31 -0.32 -0.14 -14.29
CA HIS A 31 0.62 -1.06 -13.67
C HIS A 31 -0.09 -1.97 -12.67
N ASP A 32 -0.97 -1.39 -11.86
CA ASP A 32 -1.69 -2.12 -10.82
C ASP A 32 -2.68 -3.13 -11.42
N ASP A 33 -3.26 -2.83 -12.58
CA ASP A 33 -4.16 -3.73 -13.32
C ASP A 33 -3.47 -5.04 -13.79
N TYR A 34 -2.13 -5.08 -13.86
CA TYR A 34 -1.40 -6.33 -14.17
C TYR A 34 -1.41 -7.35 -13.02
N TRP A 35 -1.73 -6.93 -11.79
CA TRP A 35 -1.66 -7.77 -10.60
C TRP A 35 -3.04 -8.31 -10.24
N THR A 36 -3.47 -9.38 -10.92
CA THR A 36 -4.84 -9.91 -10.82
C THR A 36 -5.01 -11.04 -9.81
N ASP A 37 -3.94 -11.54 -9.20
CA ASP A 37 -3.94 -12.70 -8.30
C ASP A 37 -3.64 -12.29 -6.85
N GLU A 38 -4.36 -11.28 -6.33
CA GLU A 38 -4.23 -10.74 -4.96
C GLU A 38 -2.85 -10.16 -4.60
N GLN A 39 -1.92 -10.05 -5.55
CA GLN A 39 -0.52 -9.72 -5.28
C GLN A 39 -0.34 -8.34 -4.60
N LEU A 40 -1.18 -7.35 -4.90
CA LEU A 40 -1.14 -6.06 -4.19
C LEU A 40 -1.54 -6.22 -2.72
N ALA A 41 -2.57 -7.03 -2.42
CA ALA A 41 -3.00 -7.33 -1.07
C ALA A 41 -1.96 -8.16 -0.30
N GLU A 42 -1.37 -9.19 -0.93
CA GLU A 42 -0.31 -10.00 -0.34
C GLU A 42 0.92 -9.15 0.02
N ALA A 43 1.34 -8.27 -0.90
CA ALA A 43 2.41 -7.33 -0.65
C ALA A 43 2.09 -6.37 0.51
N ALA A 44 0.84 -5.91 0.60
CA ALA A 44 0.39 -5.08 1.70
C ALA A 44 0.50 -5.82 3.05
N VAL A 45 0.06 -7.08 3.11
CA VAL A 45 0.19 -7.94 4.30
C VAL A 45 1.66 -8.07 4.69
N PHE A 46 2.55 -8.33 3.72
CA PHE A 46 3.99 -8.44 3.98
C PHE A 46 4.56 -7.21 4.69
N TYR A 47 4.18 -6.00 4.25
CA TYR A 47 4.54 -4.75 4.90
C TYR A 47 3.82 -4.51 6.24
N ALA A 48 2.57 -4.95 6.37
CA ALA A 48 1.75 -4.80 7.56
C ALA A 48 2.15 -5.73 8.71
N ILE A 49 2.78 -6.87 8.45
CA ILE A 49 3.12 -7.82 9.53
C ILE A 49 4.24 -7.26 10.44
N PRO A 50 4.03 -7.21 11.77
CA PRO A 50 5.08 -6.88 12.74
C PRO A 50 6.25 -7.85 12.70
N GLU A 51 7.47 -7.37 12.91
CA GLU A 51 8.70 -8.19 12.87
C GLU A 51 8.65 -9.43 13.76
N LYS A 52 7.98 -9.35 14.92
CA LYS A 52 7.86 -10.48 15.87
C LYS A 52 7.14 -11.70 15.30
N PHE A 53 6.32 -11.53 14.25
CA PHE A 53 5.65 -12.63 13.57
C PHE A 53 6.43 -13.12 12.34
N GLY A 54 7.54 -12.45 11.99
CA GLY A 54 8.51 -12.86 10.98
C GLY A 54 7.94 -13.01 9.57
N GLU A 55 8.75 -13.63 8.71
CA GLU A 55 8.39 -14.12 7.37
C GLU A 55 7.50 -15.38 7.42
N LEU A 56 7.12 -15.82 8.62
CA LEU A 56 6.35 -17.05 8.84
C LEU A 56 4.90 -16.94 8.36
N LEU A 57 4.37 -15.72 8.23
CA LEU A 57 2.95 -15.44 7.98
C LEU A 57 2.66 -14.66 6.70
N ALA A 58 3.68 -14.23 5.94
CA ALA A 58 3.46 -13.51 4.70
C ALA A 58 4.53 -13.81 3.66
N PHE A 59 4.07 -14.17 2.48
CA PHE A 59 4.89 -14.28 1.28
C PHE A 59 5.01 -12.91 0.61
N TRP A 60 6.18 -12.63 0.04
CA TRP A 60 6.36 -11.47 -0.83
C TRP A 60 6.13 -11.90 -2.28
N PRO A 61 5.15 -11.33 -3.01
CA PRO A 61 4.67 -11.88 -4.27
C PRO A 61 5.58 -11.65 -5.48
N TRP A 62 6.62 -10.82 -5.34
CA TRP A 62 7.52 -10.45 -6.43
C TRP A 62 8.97 -10.83 -6.11
N PHE A 63 9.89 -10.59 -7.04
CA PHE A 63 11.31 -10.87 -6.80
C PHE A 63 11.85 -10.12 -5.56
N ASP A 64 12.66 -10.81 -4.76
CA ASP A 64 13.26 -10.30 -3.52
C ASP A 64 14.00 -8.98 -3.67
N ARG A 65 14.58 -8.70 -4.84
CA ARG A 65 15.27 -7.42 -5.11
C ARG A 65 14.36 -6.20 -4.97
N TYR A 66 13.05 -6.37 -5.13
CA TYR A 66 12.05 -5.31 -4.96
C TYR A 66 11.55 -5.22 -3.52
N ASN A 67 11.86 -6.20 -2.66
CA ASN A 67 11.51 -6.16 -1.25
C ASN A 67 12.42 -5.16 -0.51
N LYS A 68 11.84 -4.02 -0.13
CA LYS A 68 12.54 -2.96 0.61
C LYS A 68 12.10 -2.88 2.09
N LYS A 69 11.29 -3.82 2.60
CA LYS A 69 10.66 -3.72 3.94
C LYS A 69 11.66 -3.43 5.05
N ARG A 70 12.75 -4.20 5.11
CA ARG A 70 13.80 -4.06 6.14
C ARG A 70 14.57 -2.73 6.08
N LYS A 71 14.41 -1.94 5.01
CA LYS A 71 15.03 -0.61 4.85
C LYS A 71 14.17 0.53 5.42
N HIS A 72 12.99 0.22 5.93
CA HIS A 72 12.00 1.22 6.33
C HIS A 72 11.61 1.06 7.80
N ASN A 73 11.42 2.20 8.49
CA ASN A 73 10.87 2.21 9.84
C ASN A 73 9.40 1.77 9.85
N ARG A 74 8.85 1.52 11.03
CA ARG A 74 7.51 0.92 11.16
C ARG A 74 6.39 1.79 10.59
N LEU A 75 6.44 3.11 10.80
CA LEU A 75 5.46 4.04 10.23
C LEU A 75 5.47 3.99 8.69
N ARG A 76 6.67 3.95 8.11
CA ARG A 76 6.82 3.88 6.66
C ARG A 76 6.35 2.54 6.08
N GLN A 77 6.63 1.42 6.77
CA GLN A 77 6.11 0.12 6.37
C GLN A 77 4.58 0.10 6.35
N LEU A 78 3.92 0.65 7.37
CA LEU A 78 2.47 0.73 7.44
C LEU A 78 1.87 1.66 6.39
N ALA A 79 2.54 2.79 6.08
CA ALA A 79 2.13 3.65 4.99
C ALA A 79 2.21 2.93 3.63
N ILE A 80 3.28 2.15 3.39
CA ILE A 80 3.42 1.32 2.19
C ILE A 80 2.30 0.29 2.10
N ALA A 81 2.01 -0.40 3.21
CA ALA A 81 0.91 -1.37 3.26
C ALA A 81 -0.44 -0.72 2.91
N GLY A 82 -0.76 0.43 3.53
CA GLY A 82 -2.00 1.15 3.23
C GLY A 82 -2.08 1.64 1.79
N ALA A 83 -0.95 2.07 1.21
CA ALA A 83 -0.91 2.51 -0.19
C ALA A 83 -1.12 1.35 -1.18
N LEU A 84 -0.60 0.15 -0.87
CA LEU A 84 -0.84 -1.06 -1.66
C LEU A 84 -2.30 -1.52 -1.55
N ILE A 85 -2.93 -1.42 -0.36
CA ILE A 85 -4.37 -1.67 -0.20
C ILE A 85 -5.19 -0.67 -1.02
N ALA A 86 -4.84 0.61 -0.97
CA ALA A 86 -5.52 1.63 -1.79
C ALA A 86 -5.42 1.30 -3.29
N ALA A 87 -4.24 0.88 -3.76
CA ALA A 87 -4.05 0.45 -5.14
C ALA A 87 -4.94 -0.74 -5.53
N GLU A 88 -5.07 -1.74 -4.65
CA GLU A 88 -5.93 -2.91 -4.88
C GLU A 88 -7.42 -2.54 -4.88
N ILE A 89 -7.86 -1.69 -3.94
CA ILE A 89 -9.24 -1.17 -3.91
C ILE A 89 -9.53 -0.40 -5.21
N ASP A 90 -8.62 0.47 -5.64
CA ASP A 90 -8.77 1.23 -6.88
C ASP A 90 -8.88 0.29 -8.10
N ARG A 91 -8.07 -0.79 -8.14
CA ARG A 91 -8.10 -1.82 -9.18
C ARG A 91 -9.45 -2.55 -9.22
N LEU A 92 -9.90 -3.07 -8.09
CA LEU A 92 -11.18 -3.78 -7.98
C LEU A 92 -12.36 -2.86 -8.32
N THR A 93 -12.35 -1.63 -7.81
CA THR A 93 -13.39 -0.63 -8.09
C THR A 93 -13.49 -0.29 -9.57
N ARG A 94 -12.36 -0.26 -10.31
CA ARG A 94 -12.37 -0.06 -11.77
C ARG A 94 -12.98 -1.24 -12.53
N ILE A 95 -12.78 -2.47 -12.05
CA ILE A 95 -13.24 -3.69 -12.71
C ILE A 95 -14.70 -3.98 -12.41
N GLU A 96 -15.09 -3.86 -11.15
CA GLU A 96 -16.43 -4.24 -10.66
C GLU A 96 -17.43 -3.08 -10.70
N GLY A 97 -16.94 -1.84 -10.83
CA GLY A 97 -17.72 -0.63 -10.58
C GLY A 97 -17.72 -0.28 -9.08
N GLN A 98 -17.97 0.98 -8.72
CA GLN A 98 -18.15 1.33 -7.30
C GLN A 98 -19.36 0.56 -6.75
N PRO A 99 -19.25 -0.11 -5.60
CA PRO A 99 -20.44 -0.60 -4.90
C PRO A 99 -21.31 0.61 -4.57
N ASP A 100 -22.58 0.56 -4.96
CA ASP A 100 -23.55 1.61 -4.63
C ASP A 100 -23.52 1.84 -3.11
N GLU A 101 -23.36 3.10 -2.68
CA GLU A 101 -23.22 3.49 -1.26
C GLU A 101 -24.34 2.97 -0.35
N ASP A 102 -25.48 2.58 -0.94
CA ASP A 102 -26.66 2.04 -0.26
C ASP A 102 -26.66 0.50 -0.06
N SER A 103 -25.57 -0.19 -0.41
CA SER A 103 -25.50 -1.67 -0.43
C SER A 103 -24.89 -2.32 0.81
N VAL A 104 -24.57 -1.56 1.88
CA VAL A 104 -23.90 -2.04 3.10
C VAL A 104 -24.74 -1.81 4.35
#